data_AF-A0A315EK93-F1
#
_entry.id   AF-A0A315EK93-F1
#
_cell.length_a   1.000
_cell.length_b   1.000
_cell.length_c   1.000
_cell.angle_alpha   90.00
_cell.angle_beta   90.00
_cell.angle_gamma   90.00
#
_symmetry.space_group_name_H-M   'P 1'
#
loop_
_entity.id
_entity.type
_entity.pdbx_description
1 polymer ?
#
loop_
_entity_poly.entity_id
_entity_poly.type
_entity_poly.pdbx_seq_one_letter_code
_entity_poly.pdbx_strand_id
1 'polypeptide(L)'
;MAEDLKMVLLIGSAPDAVQAKDWDLSIFTQRVVINNAWQITPDWDYLVYPEDFAPERLPPTPLKPSQQLIAAPEFVPQQNNFGGFVYAGGTMAFTAGYWALGALKPDLIAFLGCDMVYGTATGESSHFYGQGTPDPLRVDVTLQSLEAKSVRFMALAQAHRCAVVNLSELSESRLLFPRVSGIALGTPSVCQNRLQRQGELLNAEGVARALQAEKDLGYMVASGRYWEHAAEFDKTKLSDIDSLWLQAMRAA
;
A
#
# COMPACT_ATOMS: atom_id res chain seq x y z
N MET A 1 -29.88 3.74 9.84
CA MET A 1 -29.07 4.92 9.48
C MET A 1 -28.05 4.43 8.49
N ALA A 2 -27.81 5.12 7.37
CA ALA A 2 -26.70 4.73 6.50
C ALA A 2 -25.42 4.88 7.35
N GLU A 3 -24.63 3.82 7.47
CA GLU A 3 -23.36 3.90 8.19
C GLU A 3 -22.48 4.95 7.51
N ASP A 4 -21.83 5.80 8.32
CA ASP A 4 -20.87 6.76 7.81
C ASP A 4 -19.69 5.99 7.21
N LEU A 5 -19.42 6.28 5.94
CA LEU A 5 -18.40 5.60 5.15
C LEU A 5 -17.01 5.84 5.75
N LYS A 6 -16.25 4.76 5.97
CA LYS A 6 -14.88 4.83 6.49
C LYS A 6 -13.87 4.90 5.35
N MET A 7 -13.39 6.09 5.04
CA MET A 7 -12.35 6.32 4.03
C MET A 7 -11.00 6.59 4.66
N VAL A 8 -9.98 5.90 4.15
CA VAL A 8 -8.58 6.08 4.57
C VAL A 8 -7.79 6.67 3.40
N LEU A 9 -7.06 7.75 3.66
CA LEU A 9 -6.02 8.25 2.75
C LEU A 9 -4.66 7.70 3.18
N LEU A 10 -3.92 7.11 2.26
CA LEU A 10 -2.54 6.66 2.42
C LEU A 10 -1.61 7.54 1.61
N ILE A 11 -0.73 8.28 2.28
CA ILE A 11 0.19 9.26 1.67
C ILE A 11 1.60 8.71 1.70
N GLY A 12 2.14 8.47 0.51
CA GLY A 12 3.52 8.09 0.26
C GLY A 12 4.41 9.30 0.00
N SER A 13 5.39 9.13 -0.88
CA SER A 13 6.47 10.08 -1.05
C SER A 13 6.80 10.45 -2.49
N ALA A 14 6.05 9.96 -3.49
CA ALA A 14 6.23 10.38 -4.88
C ALA A 14 5.99 11.91 -5.02
N PRO A 15 6.51 12.55 -6.08
CA PRO A 15 6.52 14.01 -6.19
C PRO A 15 5.14 14.68 -6.08
N ASP A 16 4.08 14.03 -6.56
CA ASP A 16 2.71 14.55 -6.53
C ASP A 16 2.03 14.42 -5.16
N ALA A 17 2.65 13.74 -4.19
CA ALA A 17 2.13 13.63 -2.82
C ALA A 17 1.97 15.00 -2.14
N VAL A 18 2.81 15.97 -2.52
CA VAL A 18 2.81 17.33 -1.94
C VAL A 18 1.48 18.06 -2.12
N GLN A 19 0.68 17.66 -3.11
CA GLN A 19 -0.65 18.23 -3.34
C GLN A 19 -1.56 18.08 -2.12
N ALA A 20 -1.38 17.02 -1.31
CA ALA A 20 -2.18 16.78 -0.12
C ALA A 20 -2.11 17.90 0.93
N LYS A 21 -1.06 18.73 0.90
CA LYS A 21 -0.91 19.91 1.74
C LYS A 21 -2.08 20.90 1.56
N ASP A 22 -2.54 21.05 0.33
CA ASP A 22 -3.50 22.08 -0.07
C ASP A 22 -4.93 21.51 -0.23
N TRP A 23 -5.13 20.23 0.09
CA TRP A 23 -6.44 19.56 0.00
C TRP A 23 -7.23 19.68 1.30
N ASP A 24 -8.57 19.70 1.17
CA ASP A 24 -9.46 19.42 2.29
C ASP A 24 -9.52 17.91 2.52
N LEU A 25 -8.87 17.45 3.59
CA LEU A 25 -8.80 16.03 3.95
C LEU A 25 -9.96 15.56 4.83
N SER A 26 -10.93 16.43 5.15
CA SER A 26 -12.06 16.12 6.04
C SER A 26 -12.95 14.97 5.54
N ILE A 27 -12.92 14.71 4.24
CA ILE A 27 -13.61 13.59 3.61
C ILE A 27 -13.05 12.23 4.08
N PHE A 28 -11.76 12.17 4.43
CA PHE A 28 -11.12 10.97 4.91
C PHE A 28 -11.28 10.87 6.42
N THR A 29 -11.95 9.81 6.88
CA THR A 29 -12.09 9.50 8.29
C THR A 29 -10.71 9.40 8.98
N GLN A 30 -9.72 8.85 8.27
CA GLN A 30 -8.37 8.64 8.77
C GLN A 30 -7.32 8.89 7.68
N ARG A 31 -6.19 9.50 8.05
CA ARG A 31 -5.06 9.79 7.17
C ARG A 31 -3.80 9.11 7.70
N VAL A 32 -3.24 8.23 6.88
CA VAL A 32 -2.05 7.44 7.16
C VAL A 32 -0.90 7.96 6.31
N VAL A 33 0.15 8.45 6.95
CA VAL A 33 1.38 8.92 6.29
C VAL A 33 2.48 7.88 6.42
N ILE A 34 3.32 7.75 5.40
CA ILE A 34 4.40 6.78 5.35
C ILE A 34 5.76 7.49 5.42
N ASN A 35 6.64 7.02 6.30
CA ASN A 35 8.01 7.55 6.43
C ASN A 35 8.01 9.09 6.57
N ASN A 36 8.66 9.83 5.67
CA ASN A 36 8.75 11.29 5.76
C ASN A 36 7.47 12.03 5.31
N ALA A 37 6.45 11.32 4.82
CA ALA A 37 5.22 11.95 4.32
C ALA A 37 4.45 12.74 5.39
N TRP A 38 4.74 12.51 6.68
CA TRP A 38 4.21 13.33 7.78
C TRP A 38 4.57 14.82 7.65
N GLN A 39 5.62 15.16 6.89
CA GLN A 39 6.05 16.53 6.65
C GLN A 39 5.16 17.28 5.65
N ILE A 40 4.36 16.58 4.85
CA ILE A 40 3.53 17.18 3.79
C ILE A 40 2.37 17.99 4.39
N THR A 41 1.72 17.44 5.41
CA THR A 41 0.57 18.05 6.08
C THR A 41 0.63 17.74 7.57
N PRO A 42 0.27 18.68 8.47
CA PRO A 42 0.15 18.39 9.89
C PRO A 42 -1.12 17.58 10.23
N ASP A 43 -2.01 17.36 9.26
CA ASP A 43 -3.31 16.73 9.46
C ASP A 43 -3.29 15.25 9.08
N TRP A 44 -2.35 14.50 9.64
CA TRP A 44 -2.35 13.04 9.65
C TRP A 44 -2.80 12.48 11.01
N ASP A 45 -3.23 11.21 11.04
CA ASP A 45 -3.62 10.49 12.26
C ASP A 45 -2.64 9.36 12.58
N TYR A 46 -2.09 8.68 11.56
CA TYR A 46 -1.16 7.58 11.76
C TYR A 46 0.10 7.74 10.92
N LEU A 47 1.27 7.56 11.53
CA LEU A 47 2.55 7.47 10.83
C LEU A 47 3.06 6.03 10.89
N VAL A 48 3.14 5.37 9.73
CA VAL A 48 3.73 4.03 9.59
C VAL A 48 5.16 4.16 9.07
N TYR A 49 6.11 3.51 9.76
CA TYR A 49 7.54 3.62 9.45
C TYR A 49 8.30 2.32 9.81
N PRO A 50 9.40 1.98 9.14
CA PRO A 50 10.14 0.75 9.37
C PRO A 50 10.98 0.80 10.66
N GLU A 51 11.43 -0.36 11.14
CA GLU A 51 12.25 -0.46 12.36
C GLU A 51 13.58 0.31 12.29
N ASP A 52 14.14 0.47 11.08
CA ASP A 52 15.39 1.20 10.83
C ASP A 52 15.17 2.69 10.52
N PHE A 53 13.95 3.22 10.71
CA PHE A 53 13.67 4.63 10.51
C PHE A 53 14.40 5.47 11.56
N ALA A 54 15.26 6.38 11.09
CA ALA A 54 16.12 7.17 11.96
C ALA A 54 15.29 8.05 12.92
N PRO A 55 15.56 8.05 14.24
CA PRO A 55 14.77 8.79 15.21
C PRO A 55 14.64 10.30 14.91
N GLU A 56 15.67 10.91 14.34
CA GLU A 56 15.68 12.32 13.93
C GLU A 56 14.75 12.66 12.75
N ARG A 57 14.25 11.63 12.04
CA ARG A 57 13.27 11.78 10.96
C ARG A 57 11.83 11.63 11.43
N LEU A 58 11.61 11.27 12.70
CA LEU A 58 10.28 11.22 13.30
C LEU A 58 9.74 12.66 13.52
N PRO A 59 8.42 12.84 13.53
CA PRO A 59 7.81 14.11 13.89
C PRO A 59 8.22 14.57 15.30
N PRO A 60 8.40 15.88 15.51
CA PRO A 60 8.77 16.40 16.82
C PRO A 60 7.66 16.16 17.86
N THR A 61 8.06 15.90 19.10
CA THR A 61 7.14 15.74 20.23
C THR A 61 6.81 17.07 20.90
N PRO A 62 5.60 17.24 21.50
CA PRO A 62 4.52 16.26 21.58
C PRO A 62 3.73 16.16 20.26
N LEU A 63 3.21 14.97 19.99
CA LEU A 63 2.27 14.76 18.88
C LEU A 63 0.90 15.36 19.22
N LYS A 64 0.09 15.64 18.19
CA LYS A 64 -1.33 15.96 18.41
C LYS A 64 -2.04 14.77 19.07
N PRO A 65 -3.11 14.97 19.86
CA PRO A 65 -3.84 13.86 20.49
C PRO A 65 -4.38 12.81 19.52
N SER A 66 -4.65 13.18 18.27
CA SER A 66 -5.13 12.29 17.21
C SER A 66 -4.01 11.52 16.50
N GLN A 67 -2.74 11.83 16.78
CA GLN A 67 -1.58 11.33 16.06
C GLN A 67 -0.93 10.15 16.78
N GLN A 68 -0.71 9.06 16.05
CA GLN A 68 -0.09 7.86 16.56
C GLN A 68 1.02 7.36 15.64
N LEU A 69 2.10 6.88 16.26
CA LEU A 69 3.21 6.18 15.63
C LEU A 69 2.88 4.68 15.53
N ILE A 70 3.05 4.09 14.35
CA ILE A 70 2.79 2.69 14.05
C ILE A 70 4.09 2.03 13.62
N ALA A 71 4.73 1.31 14.55
CA ALA A 71 5.98 0.60 14.33
C ALA A 71 5.72 -0.89 14.04
N ALA A 72 6.80 -1.67 13.93
CA ALA A 72 6.70 -3.10 13.58
C ALA A 72 5.81 -3.93 14.50
N PRO A 73 5.84 -3.76 15.85
CA PRO A 73 4.93 -4.49 16.73
C PRO A 73 3.44 -4.31 16.39
N GLU A 74 3.08 -3.17 15.79
CA GLU A 74 1.71 -2.83 15.40
C GLU A 74 1.36 -3.33 13.98
N PHE A 75 2.26 -3.17 12.99
CA PHE A 75 1.95 -3.55 11.60
C PHE A 75 2.27 -5.00 11.25
N VAL A 76 3.28 -5.64 11.88
CA VAL A 76 3.68 -7.02 11.56
C VAL A 76 2.54 -8.01 11.80
N PRO A 77 1.82 -7.99 12.94
CA PRO A 77 0.71 -8.92 13.16
C PRO A 77 -0.42 -8.74 12.14
N GLN A 78 -0.71 -7.50 11.74
CA GLN A 78 -1.73 -7.23 10.72
C GLN A 78 -1.33 -7.82 9.38
N GLN A 79 -0.11 -7.54 8.91
CA GLN A 79 0.38 -8.05 7.63
C GLN A 79 0.51 -9.58 7.60
N ASN A 80 0.88 -10.20 8.72
CA ASN A 80 0.90 -11.67 8.86
C ASN A 80 -0.48 -12.29 8.67
N ASN A 81 -1.56 -11.65 9.14
CA ASN A 81 -2.93 -12.11 8.90
C ASN A 81 -3.31 -12.10 7.40
N PHE A 82 -2.57 -11.36 6.58
CA PHE A 82 -2.73 -11.29 5.12
C PHE A 82 -1.63 -12.05 4.35
N GLY A 83 -0.96 -13.01 4.99
CA GLY A 83 0.05 -13.86 4.35
C GLY A 83 1.49 -13.36 4.49
N GLY A 84 1.74 -12.33 5.29
CA GLY A 84 3.09 -11.90 5.66
C GLY A 84 3.85 -11.18 4.53
N PHE A 85 5.09 -10.80 4.84
CA PHE A 85 5.88 -9.87 4.04
C PHE A 85 6.38 -10.45 2.71
N VAL A 86 6.64 -11.77 2.66
CA VAL A 86 7.16 -12.44 1.47
C VAL A 86 6.21 -12.31 0.29
N TYR A 87 4.92 -12.48 0.52
CA TYR A 87 3.90 -12.36 -0.51
C TYR A 87 3.36 -10.95 -0.66
N ALA A 88 3.21 -10.21 0.44
CA ALA A 88 2.73 -8.83 0.43
C ALA A 88 3.68 -7.85 -0.26
N GLY A 89 4.97 -8.16 -0.29
CA GLY A 89 6.04 -7.23 -0.69
C GLY A 89 6.50 -6.37 0.48
N GLY A 90 7.82 -6.25 0.64
CA GLY A 90 8.45 -5.51 1.75
C GLY A 90 8.36 -3.99 1.71
N THR A 91 7.62 -3.38 0.79
CA THR A 91 7.56 -1.91 0.68
C THR A 91 6.71 -1.30 1.78
N MET A 92 7.11 -0.11 2.26
CA MET A 92 6.34 0.59 3.29
C MET A 92 4.93 1.01 2.84
N ALA A 93 4.69 1.19 1.54
CA ALA A 93 3.35 1.46 1.04
C ALA A 93 2.43 0.23 1.11
N PHE A 94 2.94 -0.98 0.83
CA PHE A 94 2.15 -2.20 1.08
C PHE A 94 2.02 -2.48 2.57
N THR A 95 3.08 -2.33 3.36
CA THR A 95 3.04 -2.49 4.83
C THR A 95 1.98 -1.60 5.47
N ALA A 96 1.98 -0.31 5.14
CA ALA A 96 0.97 0.62 5.63
C ALA A 96 -0.43 0.31 5.08
N GLY A 97 -0.53 -0.14 3.82
CA GLY A 97 -1.77 -0.63 3.21
C GLY A 97 -2.39 -1.81 3.97
N TYR A 98 -1.63 -2.86 4.24
CA TYR A 98 -2.10 -4.04 4.98
C TYR A 98 -2.43 -3.72 6.43
N TRP A 99 -1.63 -2.88 7.09
CA TRP A 99 -1.97 -2.39 8.42
C TRP A 99 -3.29 -1.60 8.41
N ALA A 100 -3.48 -0.68 7.47
CA ALA A 100 -4.73 0.08 7.35
C ALA A 100 -5.93 -0.85 7.10
N LEU A 101 -5.78 -1.82 6.19
CA LEU A 101 -6.84 -2.78 5.89
C LEU A 101 -7.23 -3.62 7.13
N GLY A 102 -6.25 -4.14 7.87
CA GLY A 102 -6.49 -5.00 9.03
C GLY A 102 -6.93 -4.26 10.29
N ALA A 103 -6.25 -3.17 10.64
CA ALA A 103 -6.47 -2.42 11.87
C ALA A 103 -7.66 -1.44 11.74
N LEU A 104 -7.79 -0.78 10.59
CA LEU A 104 -8.80 0.25 10.39
C LEU A 104 -10.07 -0.30 9.72
N LYS A 105 -9.99 -1.39 8.94
CA LYS A 105 -11.13 -2.01 8.25
C LYS A 105 -11.98 -0.99 7.47
N PRO A 106 -11.38 -0.21 6.56
CA PRO A 106 -12.09 0.83 5.81
C PRO A 106 -12.99 0.26 4.72
N ASP A 107 -13.93 1.08 4.25
CA ASP A 107 -14.70 0.82 3.03
C ASP A 107 -13.92 1.18 1.77
N LEU A 108 -13.01 2.15 1.88
CA LEU A 108 -12.14 2.58 0.79
C LEU A 108 -10.77 3.04 1.30
N ILE A 109 -9.72 2.64 0.60
CA ILE A 109 -8.36 3.15 0.76
C ILE A 109 -7.95 3.89 -0.51
N ALA A 110 -7.62 5.17 -0.37
CA ALA A 110 -7.06 5.97 -1.44
C ALA A 110 -5.56 6.13 -1.25
N PHE A 111 -4.78 5.73 -2.26
CA PHE A 111 -3.32 5.90 -2.27
C PHE A 111 -2.95 7.18 -3.01
N LEU A 112 -2.06 7.99 -2.42
CA LEU A 112 -1.49 9.17 -3.04
C LEU A 112 0.03 9.15 -2.86
N GLY A 113 0.79 9.35 -3.94
CA GLY A 113 2.24 9.38 -3.89
C GLY A 113 2.90 8.03 -3.59
N CYS A 114 2.22 6.93 -3.91
CA CYS A 114 2.67 5.56 -3.64
C CYS A 114 3.05 4.82 -4.94
N ASP A 115 3.46 5.55 -5.97
CA ASP A 115 3.56 5.02 -7.33
C ASP A 115 4.69 4.03 -7.55
N MET A 116 5.69 4.03 -6.67
CA MET A 116 6.86 3.13 -6.71
C MET A 116 7.59 3.14 -8.07
N VAL A 117 7.54 4.27 -8.77
CA VAL A 117 8.31 4.52 -9.99
C VAL A 117 9.65 5.12 -9.56
N TYR A 118 10.70 4.34 -9.67
CA TYR A 118 12.06 4.78 -9.40
C TYR A 118 12.71 5.12 -10.73
N GLY A 119 12.92 6.42 -10.99
CA GLY A 119 13.48 6.90 -12.25
C GLY A 119 14.83 6.23 -12.56
N THR A 120 14.97 5.69 -13.78
CA THR A 120 16.26 5.22 -14.32
C THR A 120 17.05 6.34 -15.00
N ALA A 121 16.53 7.58 -15.03
CA ALA A 121 17.20 8.73 -15.63
C ALA A 121 17.89 9.57 -14.55
N THR A 122 19.20 9.75 -14.70
CA THR A 122 20.02 10.62 -13.85
C THR A 122 19.45 12.05 -13.82
N GLY A 123 18.92 12.47 -12.67
CA GLY A 123 18.53 13.86 -12.39
C GLY A 123 17.06 14.09 -12.02
N GLU A 124 16.16 13.13 -12.22
CA GLU A 124 14.75 13.27 -11.84
C GLU A 124 14.53 12.84 -10.38
N SER A 125 13.76 13.64 -9.63
CA SER A 125 13.46 13.38 -8.22
C SER A 125 12.42 12.27 -8.10
N SER A 126 12.80 11.13 -7.52
CA SER A 126 11.86 10.03 -7.23
C SER A 126 10.96 10.31 -6.01
N HIS A 127 11.33 11.26 -5.16
CA HIS A 127 10.58 11.64 -3.97
C HIS A 127 10.35 13.16 -3.89
N PHE A 128 9.37 13.61 -3.10
CA PHE A 128 9.09 15.04 -2.92
C PHE A 128 10.21 15.81 -2.19
N TYR A 129 11.02 15.12 -1.38
CA TYR A 129 12.15 15.70 -0.65
C TYR A 129 13.48 15.55 -1.40
N GLY A 130 13.43 15.33 -2.73
CA GLY A 130 14.61 15.12 -3.56
C GLY A 130 14.85 13.63 -3.86
N GLN A 131 16.11 13.22 -3.87
CA GLN A 131 16.48 11.82 -4.02
C GLN A 131 16.30 11.11 -2.67
N GLY A 132 15.19 10.38 -2.52
CA GLY A 132 15.17 9.33 -1.51
C GLY A 132 16.12 8.23 -1.94
N THR A 133 16.86 7.67 -0.99
CA THR A 133 17.38 6.31 -1.19
C THR A 133 16.15 5.47 -1.50
N PRO A 134 16.04 4.86 -2.70
CA PRO A 134 14.93 3.96 -2.97
C PRO A 134 14.83 3.00 -1.78
N ASP A 135 13.62 2.66 -1.35
CA ASP A 135 13.44 1.35 -0.71
C ASP A 135 14.09 0.41 -1.71
N PRO A 136 15.28 -0.13 -1.40
CA PRO A 136 16.16 -0.38 -2.49
C PRO A 136 15.43 -1.42 -3.33
N LEU A 137 15.41 -1.18 -4.63
CA LEU A 137 15.53 -2.28 -5.57
C LEU A 137 16.87 -2.99 -5.28
N ARG A 138 17.11 -3.40 -4.01
CA ARG A 138 17.83 -4.60 -3.66
C ARG A 138 17.25 -5.61 -4.61
N VAL A 139 18.08 -6.56 -5.03
CA VAL A 139 17.55 -7.78 -5.60
C VAL A 139 16.79 -8.49 -4.47
N ASP A 140 15.62 -7.96 -4.14
CA ASP A 140 14.73 -8.36 -3.07
C ASP A 140 13.80 -9.37 -3.69
N VAL A 141 13.93 -10.59 -3.20
CA VAL A 141 13.17 -11.75 -3.66
C VAL A 141 11.67 -11.57 -3.49
N THR A 142 11.22 -10.63 -2.64
CA THR A 142 9.81 -10.31 -2.39
C THR A 142 9.26 -9.17 -3.26
N LEU A 143 10.12 -8.43 -3.99
CA LEU A 143 9.73 -7.26 -4.81
C LEU A 143 9.99 -7.45 -6.30
N GLN A 144 9.94 -8.70 -6.78
CA GLN A 144 10.22 -9.03 -8.18
C GLN A 144 9.18 -8.41 -9.15
N SER A 145 7.92 -8.32 -8.73
CA SER A 145 6.88 -7.55 -9.44
C SER A 145 6.02 -6.73 -8.46
N LEU A 146 6.23 -5.41 -8.46
CA LEU A 146 5.39 -4.48 -7.70
C LEU A 146 3.94 -4.45 -8.20
N GLU A 147 3.74 -4.63 -9.50
CA GLU A 147 2.41 -4.77 -10.10
C GLU A 147 1.68 -5.97 -9.53
N ALA A 148 2.33 -7.15 -9.47
CA ALA A 148 1.74 -8.34 -8.88
C ALA A 148 1.35 -8.12 -7.42
N LYS A 149 2.23 -7.45 -6.64
CA LYS A 149 1.95 -7.10 -5.24
C LYS A 149 0.76 -6.15 -5.12
N SER A 150 0.63 -5.20 -6.05
CA SER A 150 -0.53 -4.32 -6.11
C SER A 150 -1.82 -5.10 -6.40
N VAL A 151 -1.83 -6.02 -7.36
CA VAL A 151 -3.02 -6.84 -7.65
C VAL A 151 -3.39 -7.72 -6.46
N ARG A 152 -2.40 -8.34 -5.81
CA ARG A 152 -2.61 -9.11 -4.58
C ARG A 152 -3.29 -8.27 -3.50
N PHE A 153 -2.77 -7.06 -3.22
CA PHE A 153 -3.37 -6.16 -2.23
C PHE A 153 -4.82 -5.80 -2.60
N MET A 154 -5.08 -5.45 -3.87
CA MET A 154 -6.41 -5.12 -4.36
C MET A 154 -7.39 -6.30 -4.21
N ALA A 155 -6.94 -7.53 -4.50
CA ALA A 155 -7.75 -8.73 -4.35
C ALA A 155 -8.09 -9.03 -2.88
N LEU A 156 -7.13 -8.86 -1.97
CA LEU A 156 -7.37 -9.02 -0.54
C LEU A 156 -8.26 -7.91 0.03
N ALA A 157 -8.10 -6.67 -0.42
CA ALA A 157 -9.01 -5.58 -0.09
C ALA A 157 -10.44 -5.87 -0.57
N GLN A 158 -10.61 -6.39 -1.80
CA GLN A 158 -11.91 -6.83 -2.33
C GLN A 158 -12.58 -7.88 -1.44
N ALA A 159 -11.82 -8.89 -0.99
CA ALA A 159 -12.33 -9.92 -0.09
C ALA A 159 -12.80 -9.36 1.26
N HIS A 160 -12.21 -8.24 1.69
CA HIS A 160 -12.58 -7.49 2.89
C HIS A 160 -13.59 -6.36 2.64
N ARG A 161 -14.23 -6.34 1.46
CA ARG A 161 -15.22 -5.33 1.05
C ARG A 161 -14.66 -3.89 1.04
N CYS A 162 -13.35 -3.75 0.85
CA CYS A 162 -12.66 -2.47 0.75
C CYS A 162 -12.30 -2.17 -0.71
N ALA A 163 -12.76 -1.04 -1.23
CA ALA A 163 -12.29 -0.51 -2.51
C ALA A 163 -10.89 0.10 -2.35
N VAL A 164 -10.05 0.02 -3.38
CA VAL A 164 -8.74 0.67 -3.42
C VAL A 164 -8.63 1.52 -4.68
N VAL A 165 -8.07 2.71 -4.56
CA VAL A 165 -7.92 3.65 -5.67
C VAL A 165 -6.56 4.33 -5.62
N ASN A 166 -6.05 4.71 -6.78
CA ASN A 166 -4.85 5.53 -6.91
C ASN A 166 -5.26 6.98 -7.26
N LEU A 167 -4.82 7.94 -6.46
CA LEU A 167 -5.04 9.37 -6.65
C LEU A 167 -3.88 10.07 -7.37
N SER A 168 -2.83 9.34 -7.70
CA SER A 168 -1.68 9.91 -8.40
C SER A 168 -2.06 10.44 -9.78
N GLU A 169 -1.56 11.63 -10.07
CA GLU A 169 -1.68 12.30 -11.36
C GLU A 169 -0.43 12.10 -12.24
N LEU A 170 0.58 11.39 -11.74
CA LEU A 170 1.79 11.05 -12.51
C LEU A 170 1.43 10.13 -13.68
N SER A 171 2.16 10.23 -14.79
CA SER A 171 1.90 9.43 -15.99
C SER A 171 2.06 7.92 -15.77
N GLU A 172 2.90 7.53 -14.81
CA GLU A 172 3.24 6.15 -14.53
C GLU A 172 2.98 5.79 -13.06
N SER A 173 2.62 4.54 -12.81
CA SER A 173 2.49 3.98 -11.47
C SER A 173 2.62 2.46 -11.55
N ARG A 174 3.31 1.86 -10.59
CA ARG A 174 3.36 0.40 -10.43
C ARG A 174 2.10 -0.14 -9.75
N LEU A 175 1.27 0.74 -9.17
CA LEU A 175 -0.01 0.36 -8.58
C LEU A 175 -1.07 0.21 -9.66
N LEU A 176 -1.55 -1.02 -9.87
CA LEU A 176 -2.61 -1.32 -10.83
C LEU A 176 -4.03 -1.03 -10.31
N PHE A 177 -4.15 -0.20 -9.27
CA PHE A 177 -5.44 0.23 -8.73
C PHE A 177 -6.16 1.17 -9.72
N PRO A 178 -7.51 1.17 -9.75
CA PRO A 178 -8.27 2.17 -10.51
C PRO A 178 -7.86 3.60 -10.16
N ARG A 179 -7.50 4.39 -11.17
CA ARG A 179 -7.12 5.80 -10.99
C ARG A 179 -8.35 6.71 -10.87
N VAL A 180 -8.25 7.71 -9.99
CA VAL A 180 -9.35 8.61 -9.64
C VAL A 180 -8.81 10.02 -9.39
N SER A 181 -9.47 11.05 -9.92
CA SER A 181 -9.18 12.43 -9.56
C SER A 181 -9.83 12.81 -8.22
N GLY A 182 -9.12 13.61 -7.41
CA GLY A 182 -9.45 13.90 -6.00
C GLY A 182 -10.86 14.44 -5.72
N ILE A 183 -11.58 14.96 -6.73
CA ILE A 183 -12.93 15.54 -6.57
C ILE A 183 -14.04 14.46 -6.49
N ALA A 184 -13.76 13.20 -6.82
CA ALA A 184 -14.81 12.19 -7.03
C ALA A 184 -14.94 11.11 -5.93
N LEU A 185 -14.47 11.33 -4.70
CA LEU A 185 -14.38 10.25 -3.68
C LEU A 185 -15.57 10.13 -2.72
N GLY A 186 -16.56 11.03 -2.77
CA GLY A 186 -17.30 11.41 -1.56
C GLY A 186 -18.71 10.90 -1.29
N THR A 187 -19.18 9.79 -1.86
CA THR A 187 -20.52 9.27 -1.50
C THR A 187 -20.55 7.76 -1.30
N PRO A 188 -21.48 7.23 -0.46
CA PRO A 188 -21.66 5.79 -0.31
C PRO A 188 -21.93 5.07 -1.62
N SER A 189 -22.72 5.66 -2.53
CA SER A 189 -23.01 5.07 -3.84
C SER A 189 -21.77 5.01 -4.73
N VAL A 190 -20.91 6.04 -4.68
CA VAL A 190 -19.62 6.04 -5.39
C VAL A 190 -18.72 4.93 -4.86
N CYS A 191 -18.62 4.75 -3.54
CA CYS A 191 -17.76 3.71 -2.97
C CYS A 191 -18.26 2.30 -3.27
N GLN A 192 -19.58 2.08 -3.22
CA GLN A 192 -20.17 0.81 -3.67
C GLN A 192 -19.90 0.54 -5.16
N ASN A 193 -20.01 1.56 -6.02
CA ASN A 193 -19.70 1.41 -7.44
C ASN A 193 -18.22 1.08 -7.67
N ARG A 194 -17.31 1.70 -6.90
CA ARG A 194 -15.87 1.40 -6.95
C ARG A 194 -15.57 -0.04 -6.53
N LEU A 195 -16.17 -0.50 -5.44
CA LEU A 195 -16.02 -1.89 -4.97
C LEU A 195 -16.54 -2.89 -6.01
N GLN A 196 -17.66 -2.58 -6.66
CA GLN A 196 -18.19 -3.42 -7.74
C GLN A 196 -17.23 -3.48 -8.94
N ARG A 197 -16.79 -2.32 -9.45
CA ARG A 197 -15.85 -2.26 -10.58
C ARG A 197 -14.52 -2.94 -10.27
N GLN A 198 -14.01 -2.79 -9.04
CA GLN A 198 -12.83 -3.51 -8.58
C GLN A 198 -13.03 -5.04 -8.65
N GLY A 199 -14.19 -5.54 -8.24
CA GLY A 199 -14.54 -6.95 -8.39
C GLY A 199 -14.62 -7.40 -9.84
N GLU A 200 -15.09 -6.54 -10.75
CA GLU A 200 -15.13 -6.81 -12.20
C GLU A 200 -13.73 -6.89 -12.81
N LEU A 201 -12.75 -6.12 -12.30
CA LEU A 201 -11.35 -6.20 -12.72
C LEU A 201 -10.65 -7.49 -12.30
N LEU A 202 -11.19 -8.21 -11.31
CA LEU A 202 -10.57 -9.40 -10.75
C LEU A 202 -11.22 -10.69 -11.31
N ASN A 203 -10.37 -11.64 -11.69
CA ASN A 203 -10.76 -13.00 -12.00
C ASN A 203 -10.75 -13.82 -10.70
N ALA A 204 -11.93 -14.18 -10.18
CA ALA A 204 -12.09 -14.93 -8.94
C ALA A 204 -11.34 -16.29 -8.95
N GLU A 205 -11.32 -17.00 -10.07
CA GLU A 205 -10.58 -18.26 -10.20
C GLU A 205 -9.07 -18.02 -10.19
N GLY A 206 -8.61 -16.96 -10.87
CA GLY A 206 -7.21 -16.54 -10.87
C GLY A 206 -6.72 -16.16 -9.47
N VAL A 207 -7.52 -15.39 -8.73
CA VAL A 207 -7.25 -15.04 -7.32
C VAL A 207 -7.16 -16.30 -6.46
N ALA A 208 -8.12 -17.23 -6.57
CA ALA A 208 -8.10 -18.47 -5.82
C ALA A 208 -6.86 -19.33 -6.13
N ARG A 209 -6.44 -19.38 -7.40
CA ARG A 209 -5.24 -20.10 -7.83
C ARG A 209 -3.97 -19.48 -7.26
N ALA A 210 -3.83 -18.15 -7.29
CA ALA A 210 -2.69 -17.46 -6.72
C ALA A 210 -2.60 -17.67 -5.20
N LEU A 211 -3.72 -17.53 -4.47
CA LEU A 211 -3.78 -17.80 -3.03
C LEU A 211 -3.44 -19.26 -2.68
N GLN A 212 -3.90 -20.22 -3.49
CA GLN A 212 -3.55 -21.62 -3.27
C GLN A 212 -2.06 -21.87 -3.50
N ALA A 213 -1.44 -21.25 -4.51
CA ALA A 213 0.00 -21.35 -4.75
C ALA A 213 0.82 -20.73 -3.60
N GLU A 214 0.40 -19.60 -3.03
CA GLU A 214 1.00 -19.04 -1.82
C GLU A 214 0.91 -20.02 -0.64
N LYS A 215 -0.27 -20.61 -0.44
CA LYS A 215 -0.49 -21.59 0.64
C LYS A 215 0.35 -22.84 0.47
N ASP A 216 0.49 -23.35 -0.75
CA ASP A 216 1.28 -24.54 -1.06
C ASP A 216 2.79 -24.28 -0.89
N LEU A 217 3.25 -23.08 -1.24
CA LEU A 217 4.65 -22.69 -1.05
C LEU A 217 4.97 -22.40 0.42
N GLY A 218 4.05 -21.79 1.16
CA GLY A 218 4.07 -21.71 2.63
C GLY A 218 5.16 -20.82 3.23
N TYR A 219 5.75 -19.90 2.47
CA TYR A 219 6.77 -18.99 2.99
C TYR A 219 6.18 -17.98 3.98
N MET A 220 6.68 -18.00 5.21
CA MET A 220 6.25 -17.11 6.27
C MET A 220 7.42 -16.85 7.22
N VAL A 221 7.65 -15.58 7.54
CA VAL A 221 8.59 -15.15 8.57
C VAL A 221 7.82 -14.29 9.56
N ALA A 222 7.38 -14.90 10.66
CA ALA A 222 6.42 -14.29 11.58
C ALA A 222 6.94 -13.00 12.25
N SER A 223 8.26 -12.81 12.33
CA SER A 223 8.88 -11.57 12.82
C SER A 223 8.73 -10.40 11.86
N GLY A 224 8.35 -10.64 10.59
CA GLY A 224 8.39 -9.65 9.51
C GLY A 224 9.78 -9.44 8.90
N ARG A 225 10.85 -9.93 9.55
CA ARG A 225 12.25 -9.77 9.12
C ARG A 225 12.67 -10.79 8.06
N TYR A 226 11.92 -10.83 6.96
CA TYR A 226 12.14 -11.82 5.89
C TYR A 226 13.55 -11.77 5.28
N TRP A 227 14.22 -10.61 5.32
CA TRP A 227 15.59 -10.44 4.81
C TRP A 227 16.62 -11.29 5.57
N GLU A 228 16.36 -11.66 6.83
CA GLU A 228 17.22 -12.56 7.61
C GLU A 228 17.18 -14.00 7.06
N HIS A 229 16.14 -14.31 6.28
CA HIS A 229 15.87 -15.63 5.69
C HIS A 229 15.89 -15.61 4.15
N ALA A 230 16.40 -14.53 3.53
CA ALA A 230 16.30 -14.34 2.08
C ALA A 230 16.91 -15.48 1.23
N ALA A 231 17.91 -16.17 1.77
CA ALA A 231 18.55 -17.32 1.12
C ALA A 231 17.67 -18.58 1.07
N GLU A 232 16.62 -18.66 1.90
CA GLU A 232 15.70 -19.80 1.96
C GLU A 232 14.60 -19.72 0.89
N PHE A 233 14.41 -18.55 0.28
CA PHE A 233 13.34 -18.32 -0.69
C PHE A 233 13.76 -18.63 -2.12
N ASP A 234 12.97 -19.49 -2.78
CA ASP A 234 13.11 -19.77 -4.20
C ASP A 234 12.56 -18.62 -5.04
N LYS A 235 13.46 -17.88 -5.69
CA LYS A 235 13.13 -16.74 -6.53
C LYS A 235 12.18 -17.10 -7.68
N THR A 236 12.37 -18.27 -8.29
CA THR A 236 11.56 -18.72 -9.44
C THR A 236 10.14 -18.98 -9.01
N LYS A 237 9.94 -19.71 -7.90
CA LYS A 237 8.60 -20.00 -7.37
C LYS A 237 7.84 -18.72 -6.98
N LEU A 238 8.55 -17.73 -6.45
CA LEU A 238 7.94 -16.43 -6.14
C LEU A 238 7.59 -15.64 -7.40
N SER A 239 8.43 -15.69 -8.43
CA SER A 239 8.12 -15.11 -9.75
C SER A 239 6.92 -15.78 -10.42
N ASP A 240 6.79 -17.10 -10.29
CA ASP A 240 5.64 -17.86 -10.78
C ASP A 240 4.35 -17.43 -10.08
N ILE A 241 4.39 -17.21 -8.76
CA ILE A 241 3.25 -16.68 -7.99
C ILE A 241 2.93 -15.24 -8.40
N ASP A 242 3.94 -14.39 -8.60
CA ASP A 242 3.72 -13.02 -9.08
C ASP A 242 3.02 -13.05 -10.46
N SER A 243 3.42 -13.98 -11.34
CA SER A 243 2.77 -14.20 -12.63
C SER A 243 1.30 -14.63 -12.49
N LEU A 244 0.97 -15.48 -11.51
CA LEU A 244 -0.41 -15.86 -11.21
C LEU A 244 -1.25 -14.66 -10.75
N TRP A 245 -0.69 -13.78 -9.92
CA TRP A 245 -1.37 -12.55 -9.51
C TRP A 245 -1.63 -11.61 -10.68
N LEU A 246 -0.67 -11.43 -11.58
CA LEU A 246 -0.89 -10.63 -12.79
C LEU A 246 -1.99 -11.22 -13.68
N GLN A 247 -2.02 -12.55 -13.83
CA GLN A 247 -3.08 -13.26 -14.57
C GLN A 247 -4.45 -13.22 -13.88
N ALA A 248 -4.49 -12.89 -12.58
CA ALA A 248 -5.74 -12.70 -11.85
C ALA A 248 -6.45 -11.38 -12.21
N MET A 249 -5.77 -10.45 -12.89
CA MET A 249 -6.43 -9.31 -13.51
C MET A 249 -7.16 -9.74 -14.79
N ARG A 250 -8.38 -9.26 -14.98
CA ARG A 250 -9.04 -9.35 -16.28
C ARG A 250 -8.36 -8.40 -17.25
N ALA A 251 -8.16 -8.86 -18.48
CA ALA A 251 -7.75 -7.98 -19.57
C ALA A 251 -8.81 -6.86 -19.72
N ALA A 252 -8.34 -5.63 -19.86
CA ALA A 252 -9.16 -4.46 -20.13
C ALA A 252 -9.78 -4.51 -21.53
#